data_AF-A0A8S2G8C6-F1
#
_entry.id   AF-A0A8S2G8C6-F1
#
_cell.length_a   1.000
_cell.length_b   1.000
_cell.length_c   1.000
_cell.angle_alpha   90.00
_cell.angle_beta   90.00
_cell.angle_gamma   90.00
#
_symmetry.space_group_name_H-M   'P 1'
#
loop_
_entity.id
_entity.type
_entity.pdbx_description
1 polymer ?
#
loop_
_entity_poly.entity_id
_entity_poly.type
_entity_poly.pdbx_seq_one_letter_code
_entity_poly.pdbx_strand_id
1 'polypeptide(L)'
;YRSIDDIRSRDQKYNPIVRFRKYMYKRGCWDAEKEENWTKESQRMVMQEVKQSEKMKRAPISTMFENVFDKIEPHLQRQMKEMNDHIRQNHDHYPTLSFYEQR
;
A
#
# COMPACT_ATOMS: atom_id res chain seq x y z
N TYR A 1 -9.00 -25.81 1.13
CA TYR A 1 -8.35 -24.69 1.85
C TYR A 1 -8.18 -25.07 3.33
N ARG A 2 -7.31 -24.41 4.13
CA ARG A 2 -7.03 -24.80 5.54
C ARG A 2 -8.16 -24.42 6.49
N SER A 3 -8.32 -25.17 7.59
CA SER A 3 -9.32 -24.87 8.62
C SER A 3 -8.92 -23.65 9.46
N ILE A 4 -9.91 -22.97 10.05
CA ILE A 4 -9.68 -21.85 10.98
C ILE A 4 -8.91 -22.34 12.21
N ASP A 5 -9.17 -23.56 12.66
CA ASP A 5 -8.52 -24.16 13.82
C ASP A 5 -7.03 -24.41 13.57
N ASP A 6 -6.66 -24.87 12.37
CA ASP A 6 -5.27 -25.03 11.97
C ASP A 6 -4.52 -23.69 11.97
N ILE A 7 -5.15 -22.62 11.47
CA ILE A 7 -4.55 -21.27 11.42
C ILE A 7 -4.36 -20.72 12.85
N ARG A 8 -5.38 -20.84 13.70
CA ARG A 8 -5.32 -20.40 15.10
C ARG A 8 -4.26 -21.16 15.90
N SER A 9 -4.20 -22.49 15.73
CA SER A 9 -3.20 -23.31 16.42
C SER A 9 -1.78 -22.91 16.04
N ARG A 10 -1.56 -22.55 14.77
CA ARG A 10 -0.26 -22.10 14.27
C ARG A 10 0.12 -20.73 14.83
N ASP A 11 -0.81 -19.79 14.87
CA ASP A 11 -0.57 -18.48 15.49
C ASP A 11 -0.25 -18.63 16.98
N GLN A 12 -1.06 -19.38 17.73
CA GLN A 12 -0.82 -19.57 19.17
C GLN A 12 0.53 -20.25 19.48
N LYS A 13 0.93 -21.27 18.70
CA LYS A 13 2.14 -22.06 18.96
C LYS A 13 3.41 -21.45 18.37
N TYR A 14 3.32 -20.78 17.23
CA TYR A 14 4.49 -20.38 16.44
C TYR A 14 4.54 -18.88 16.10
N ASN A 15 3.84 -18.02 16.85
CA ASN A 15 3.93 -16.58 16.65
C ASN A 15 5.33 -16.02 17.01
N PRO A 16 6.08 -15.48 16.02
CA PRO A 16 7.45 -15.02 16.24
C PRO A 16 7.52 -13.76 17.12
N ILE A 17 6.50 -12.89 17.06
CA ILE A 17 6.41 -11.67 17.86
C ILE A 17 6.27 -12.05 19.33
N VAL A 18 5.37 -12.98 19.67
CA VAL A 18 5.21 -13.46 21.05
C VAL A 18 6.47 -14.15 21.55
N ARG A 19 7.14 -14.95 20.71
CA ARG A 19 8.39 -15.62 21.06
C ARG A 19 9.49 -14.61 21.39
N PHE A 20 9.66 -13.60 20.55
CA PHE A 20 10.67 -12.56 20.76
C PHE A 20 10.35 -11.68 21.96
N ARG A 21 9.07 -11.29 22.12
CA ARG A 21 8.59 -10.55 23.30
C ARG A 21 8.96 -11.27 24.59
N LYS A 22 8.65 -12.56 24.73
CA LYS A 22 9.02 -13.37 25.91
C LYS A 22 10.53 -13.38 26.18
N TYR A 23 11.35 -13.43 25.14
CA TYR A 23 12.80 -13.35 25.27
C TYR A 23 13.27 -11.99 25.77
N MET A 24 12.69 -10.89 25.28
CA MET A 24 13.03 -9.55 25.74
C MET A 24 12.61 -9.28 27.20
N TYR A 25 11.43 -9.77 27.61
CA TYR A 25 11.02 -9.73 29.02
C TYR A 25 12.02 -10.44 29.94
N LYS A 26 12.50 -11.62 29.54
CA LYS A 26 13.51 -12.37 30.31
C LYS A 26 14.84 -11.62 30.44
N ARG A 27 15.16 -10.74 29.49
CA ARG A 27 16.37 -9.91 29.51
C ARG A 27 16.17 -8.56 30.21
N GLY A 28 14.96 -8.25 30.67
CA GLY A 28 14.64 -6.96 31.29
C GLY A 28 14.68 -5.76 30.33
N CYS A 29 14.85 -5.98 29.03
CA CYS A 29 14.86 -4.89 28.05
C CYS A 29 13.44 -4.48 27.60
N TRP A 30 12.42 -5.26 27.95
CA TRP A 30 11.02 -5.01 27.59
C TRP A 30 10.08 -5.25 28.76
N ASP A 31 9.01 -4.44 28.83
CA ASP A 31 8.03 -4.42 29.91
C ASP A 31 6.64 -4.02 29.36
N ALA A 32 5.61 -4.07 30.21
CA ALA A 32 4.23 -3.78 29.79
C ALA A 32 4.03 -2.30 29.38
N GLU A 33 4.73 -1.37 30.02
CA GLU A 33 4.65 0.06 29.72
C GLU A 33 5.24 0.36 28.33
N LYS A 34 6.41 -0.21 28.02
CA LYS A 34 7.02 -0.12 26.68
C LYS A 34 6.15 -0.73 25.60
N GLU A 35 5.51 -1.87 25.86
CA GLU A 35 4.58 -2.51 24.92
C GLU A 35 3.38 -1.58 24.62
N GLU A 36 2.77 -1.00 25.65
CA GLU A 36 1.63 -0.10 25.48
C GLU A 36 2.01 1.17 24.71
N ASN A 37 3.12 1.80 25.10
CA ASN A 37 3.62 3.01 24.44
C ASN A 37 4.02 2.73 22.99
N TRP A 38 4.72 1.64 22.72
CA TRP A 38 5.09 1.22 21.36
C TRP A 38 3.87 0.93 20.50
N THR A 39 2.85 0.27 21.05
CA THR A 39 1.61 -0.05 20.32
C THR A 39 0.87 1.22 19.92
N LYS A 40 0.69 2.16 20.87
CA LYS A 40 0.04 3.45 20.61
C LYS A 40 0.80 4.24 19.54
N GLU A 41 2.12 4.32 19.66
CA GLU A 41 2.96 5.05 18.71
C GLU A 41 2.95 4.41 17.32
N SER A 42 3.04 3.08 17.24
CA SER A 42 2.96 2.35 15.98
C SER A 42 1.62 2.56 15.28
N GLN A 43 0.51 2.48 16.03
CA GLN A 43 -0.82 2.77 15.49
C GLN A 43 -0.92 4.21 14.98
N ARG A 44 -0.42 5.18 15.75
CA ARG A 44 -0.38 6.59 15.36
C ARG A 44 0.38 6.80 14.04
N MET A 45 1.57 6.20 13.92
CA MET A 45 2.39 6.29 12.71
C MET A 45 1.66 5.69 11.50
N VAL A 46 1.09 4.49 11.64
CA VAL A 46 0.35 3.84 10.54
C VAL A 46 -0.87 4.66 10.12
N MET A 47 -1.68 5.13 11.07
CA MET A 47 -2.86 5.95 10.75
C MET A 47 -2.48 7.27 10.09
N GLN A 48 -1.38 7.88 10.53
CA GLN A 48 -0.87 9.11 9.92
C GLN A 48 -0.47 8.85 8.46
N GLU A 49 0.28 7.78 8.19
CA GLU A 49 0.74 7.43 6.84
C GLU A 49 -0.41 7.07 5.91
N VAL A 50 -1.41 6.32 6.41
CA VAL A 50 -2.63 6.02 5.66
C VAL A 50 -3.35 7.31 5.28
N LYS A 51 -3.56 8.22 6.24
CA LYS A 51 -4.22 9.51 5.98
C LYS A 51 -3.44 10.39 5.00
N GLN A 52 -2.11 10.33 5.01
CA GLN A 52 -1.29 11.04 4.03
C GLN A 52 -1.43 10.39 2.65
N SER A 53 -1.34 9.06 2.57
CA SER A 53 -1.47 8.28 1.34
C SER A 53 -2.84 8.45 0.67
N GLU A 54 -3.93 8.51 1.43
CA GLU A 54 -5.27 8.75 0.92
C GLU A 54 -5.43 10.14 0.29
N LYS A 55 -4.68 11.13 0.78
CA LYS A 55 -4.65 12.48 0.20
C LYS A 55 -3.73 12.59 -1.01
N MET A 56 -2.80 11.65 -1.19
CA MET A 56 -1.93 11.66 -2.35
C MET A 56 -2.77 11.41 -3.60
N LYS A 57 -2.55 12.23 -4.63
CA LYS A 57 -3.16 12.01 -5.93
C LYS A 57 -2.63 10.69 -6.49
N ARG A 58 -3.50 9.90 -7.14
CA ARG A 58 -3.10 8.71 -7.89
C ARG A 58 -2.10 9.09 -8.99
N ALA A 59 -1.35 8.09 -9.45
CA ALA A 59 -0.44 8.25 -10.57
C ALA A 59 -1.21 8.72 -11.83
N PRO A 60 -0.60 9.56 -12.69
CA PRO A 60 -1.16 9.90 -13.98
C PRO A 60 -1.45 8.64 -14.79
N ILE A 61 -2.55 8.62 -15.54
CA ILE A 61 -2.92 7.43 -16.32
C ILE A 61 -1.87 7.08 -17.39
N SER A 62 -1.13 8.07 -17.90
CA SER A 62 0.01 7.86 -18.81
C SER A 62 1.06 6.90 -18.27
N THR A 63 1.21 6.80 -16.94
CA THR A 63 2.15 5.85 -16.30
C THR A 63 1.83 4.38 -16.61
N MET A 64 0.62 4.07 -17.08
CA MET A 64 0.27 2.73 -17.56
C MET A 64 1.13 2.25 -18.74
N PHE A 65 1.67 3.19 -19.54
CA PHE A 65 2.53 2.88 -20.70
C PHE A 65 4.03 2.92 -20.36
N GLU A 66 4.38 3.33 -19.14
CA GLU A 66 5.75 3.34 -18.65
C GLU A 66 6.15 1.94 -18.13
N ASN A 67 7.45 1.63 -18.11
CA ASN A 67 8.01 0.36 -17.61
C ASN A 67 7.55 -0.93 -18.34
N VAL A 68 6.96 -0.81 -19.52
CA VAL A 68 6.69 -1.97 -20.40
C VAL A 68 8.01 -2.48 -21.01
N PHE A 69 8.86 -1.55 -21.42
CA PHE A 69 10.21 -1.78 -21.94
C PHE A 69 11.19 -0.76 -21.33
N ASP A 70 12.49 -0.93 -21.59
CA ASP A 70 13.55 0.00 -21.13
C ASP A 70 13.30 1.43 -21.62
N LYS A 71 12.73 1.60 -22.81
CA LYS A 71 12.34 2.89 -23.39
C LYS A 71 11.00 2.75 -24.06
N ILE A 72 10.16 3.79 -23.95
CA ILE A 72 8.83 3.77 -24.55
C ILE A 72 8.92 3.74 -26.09
N GLU A 73 8.43 2.66 -26.68
CA GLU A 73 8.44 2.46 -28.11
C GLU A 73 7.45 3.40 -28.83
N PRO A 74 7.68 3.71 -30.11
CA PRO A 74 6.80 4.59 -30.88
C PRO A 74 5.34 4.13 -30.93
N HIS A 75 5.07 2.82 -30.88
CA HIS A 75 3.70 2.32 -30.87
C HIS A 75 2.98 2.59 -29.53
N LEU A 76 3.69 2.48 -28.40
CA LEU A 76 3.16 2.82 -27.08
C LEU A 76 2.93 4.33 -26.95
N GLN A 77 3.82 5.16 -27.51
CA GLN A 77 3.60 6.61 -27.56
C GLN A 77 2.32 6.98 -28.32
N ARG A 78 2.02 6.28 -29.43
CA ARG A 78 0.77 6.47 -30.18
C ARG A 78 -0.46 6.08 -29.35
N GLN A 79 -0.43 4.90 -28.73
CA GLN A 79 -1.54 4.42 -27.88
C GLN A 79 -1.78 5.35 -26.69
N MET A 80 -0.72 5.85 -26.06
CA MET A 80 -0.82 6.83 -24.98
C MET A 80 -1.51 8.12 -25.46
N LYS A 81 -1.17 8.61 -26.67
CA LYS A 81 -1.82 9.78 -27.25
C LYS A 81 -3.31 9.53 -27.52
N GLU A 82 -3.64 8.40 -28.14
CA GLU A 82 -5.03 8.02 -28.43
C GLU A 82 -5.88 7.93 -27.16
N MET A 83 -5.31 7.37 -26.09
CA MET A 83 -5.98 7.31 -24.78
C MET A 83 -6.24 8.71 -24.20
N ASN A 84 -5.24 9.59 -24.20
CA ASN A 84 -5.40 10.95 -23.68
C ASN A 84 -6.47 11.72 -24.46
N ASP A 85 -6.49 11.60 -25.80
CA ASP A 85 -7.51 12.22 -26.64
C ASP A 85 -8.91 11.64 -26.35
N HIS A 86 -9.01 10.33 -26.12
CA HIS A 86 -10.27 9.67 -25.74
C HIS A 86 -10.80 10.16 -24.38
N ILE A 87 -9.95 10.25 -23.36
CA ILE A 87 -10.34 10.70 -22.02
C ILE A 87 -10.79 12.17 -22.04
N ARG A 88 -10.12 13.02 -22.83
CA ARG A 88 -10.53 14.42 -23.03
C ARG A 88 -11.91 14.54 -23.66
N GLN A 89 -12.21 13.72 -24.67
CA GLN A 89 -13.50 13.75 -25.37
C GLN A 89 -14.62 13.09 -24.56
N ASN A 90 -14.31 12.10 -23.72
CA ASN A 90 -15.27 11.28 -22.98
C ASN A 90 -15.15 11.46 -21.47
N HIS A 91 -14.76 12.66 -21.01
CA HIS A 91 -14.55 13.02 -19.61
C HIS A 91 -15.67 12.53 -18.68
N ASP A 92 -16.92 12.67 -19.11
CA ASP A 92 -18.10 12.38 -18.30
C ASP A 92 -18.23 10.88 -17.94
N HIS A 93 -17.65 10.00 -18.75
CA HIS A 93 -17.62 8.57 -18.50
C HIS A 93 -16.43 8.14 -17.63
N TYR A 94 -15.43 9.01 -17.48
CA TYR A 94 -14.21 8.75 -16.70
C TYR A 94 -13.89 9.89 -15.72
N PRO A 95 -14.83 10.24 -14.82
CA PRO A 95 -14.67 11.37 -13.91
C PRO A 95 -13.49 11.18 -12.96
N THR A 96 -13.08 9.94 -12.68
CA THR A 96 -11.92 9.68 -11.82
C THR A 96 -10.60 9.86 -12.57
N LEU A 97 -10.54 9.59 -13.88
CA LEU A 97 -9.30 9.63 -14.66
C LEU A 97 -8.97 11.03 -15.16
N SER A 98 -9.98 11.85 -15.43
CA SER A 98 -9.78 13.24 -15.88
C SER A 98 -8.98 14.09 -14.88
N PHE A 99 -9.12 13.83 -13.59
CA PHE A 99 -8.35 14.52 -12.54
C PHE A 99 -6.86 14.18 -12.52
N TYR A 100 -6.45 13.06 -13.12
CA TYR A 100 -5.07 12.56 -13.06
C TYR A 100 -4.25 12.85 -14.33
N GLU A 101 -4.87 13.38 -15.40
CA GLU A 101 -4.16 13.85 -16.60
C GLU A 101 -3.75 15.33 -16.56
N GLN A 102 -4.34 16.15 -15.68
CA GLN A 102 -4.09 17.60 -15.59
C GLN A 102 -2.81 17.96 -14.81
N ARG A 103 -1.69 17.28 -15.08
CA ARG A 103 -0.36 17.69 -14.60
C ARG A 103 0.32 18.62 -15.60
#